data_AF-T0ZEX5-F1
#
_entry.id   AF-T0ZEX5-F1
#
_cell.length_a   1.000
_cell.length_b   1.000
_cell.length_c   1.000
_cell.angle_alpha   90.00
_cell.angle_beta   90.00
_cell.angle_gamma   90.00
#
_symmetry.space_group_name_H-M   'P 1'
#
loop_
_entity.id
_entity.type
_entity.pdbx_description
1 polymer ?
#
loop_
_entity_poly.entity_id
_entity_poly.type
_entity_poly.pdbx_seq_one_letter_code
_entity_poly.pdbx_strand_id
1 'polypeptide(L)' 'MVELDQLAFREFFTEVPFPEHPERTLKVSGNGVMIDGKPLKASGPPPMLGEHTKEILESLD' A
#
# COMPACT_ATOMS: atom_id res chain seq x y z
N MET A 1 -15.53 -7.59 7.75
CA MET A 1 -15.04 -6.73 6.64
C MET A 1 -16.22 -5.94 6.11
N VAL A 2 -16.00 -4.73 5.59
CA VAL A 2 -17.09 -3.91 5.01
C VAL A 2 -17.23 -4.27 3.53
N GLU A 3 -18.40 -4.74 3.11
CA GLU A 3 -18.67 -5.25 1.76
C GLU A 3 -19.83 -4.48 1.11
N LEU A 4 -19.56 -3.23 0.77
CA LEU A 4 -20.53 -2.36 0.11
C LEU A 4 -20.20 -2.21 -1.37
N ASP A 5 -21.20 -2.25 -2.24
CA ASP A 5 -21.03 -2.24 -3.71
C ASP A 5 -20.19 -1.06 -4.20
N GLN A 6 -20.37 0.12 -3.61
CA GLN A 6 -19.62 1.31 -4.00
C GLN A 6 -18.12 1.23 -3.69
N LEU A 7 -17.74 0.44 -2.68
CA LEU A 7 -16.33 0.20 -2.31
C LEU A 7 -15.70 -0.83 -3.24
N ALA A 8 -16.46 -1.88 -3.62
CA ALA A 8 -16.03 -2.85 -4.60
C ALA A 8 -15.84 -2.20 -5.98
N PHE A 9 -16.81 -1.39 -6.44
CA PHE A 9 -16.73 -0.64 -7.69
C PHE A 9 -15.50 0.28 -7.79
N ARG A 10 -15.04 0.82 -6.65
CA ARG A 10 -13.87 1.72 -6.59
C ARG A 10 -12.55 1.00 -6.35
N GLU A 11 -12.55 -0.33 -6.25
CA GLU A 11 -11.39 -1.11 -5.84
C GLU A 11 -10.78 -0.55 -4.54
N PHE A 12 -11.63 -0.17 -3.59
CA PHE A 12 -11.23 0.64 -2.43
C PHE A 12 -10.25 -0.07 -1.49
N PHE A 13 -10.22 -1.40 -1.52
CA PHE A 13 -9.29 -2.19 -0.71
C PHE A 13 -8.25 -2.86 -1.62
N THR A 14 -6.99 -2.85 -1.17
CA THR A 14 -5.91 -3.59 -1.83
C THR A 14 -5.29 -4.57 -0.86
N GLU A 15 -4.77 -5.68 -1.40
CA GLU A 15 -3.96 -6.61 -0.63
C GLU A 15 -2.50 -6.21 -0.73
N VAL A 16 -1.80 -6.24 0.40
CA VAL A 16 -0.35 -6.01 0.49
C VAL A 16 0.29 -7.10 1.35
N PRO A 17 1.52 -7.54 1.05
CA PRO A 17 2.24 -8.44 1.93
C PRO A 17 2.48 -7.82 3.31
N PHE A 18 2.62 -8.66 4.34
CA PHE A 18 3.12 -8.25 5.64
C PHE A 18 4.65 -8.10 5.55
N PRO A 19 5.23 -7.03 6.14
CA PRO A 19 6.70 -6.88 6.19
C PRO A 19 7.35 -8.10 6.86
N GLU A 20 8.51 -8.54 6.38
CA GLU A 20 9.23 -9.77 6.81
C GLU A 20 8.53 -11.12 6.59
N HIS A 21 7.22 -11.13 6.31
CA HIS A 21 6.41 -12.34 6.14
C HIS A 21 5.58 -12.27 4.85
N PRO A 22 6.21 -12.39 3.66
CA PRO A 22 5.55 -12.17 2.37
C PRO A 22 4.42 -13.18 2.08
N GLU A 23 4.42 -14.33 2.73
CA GLU A 23 3.35 -15.33 2.68
C GLU A 23 2.05 -14.87 3.37
N ARG A 24 2.13 -13.88 4.26
CA ARG A 24 0.99 -13.31 4.96
C ARG A 24 0.55 -12.03 4.25
N THR A 25 -0.70 -11.96 3.83
CA THR A 25 -1.28 -10.76 3.21
C THR A 25 -2.18 -10.00 4.20
N LEU A 26 -2.21 -8.68 4.06
CA LEU A 26 -3.12 -7.78 4.73
C LEU A 26 -4.02 -7.09 3.71
N LYS A 27 -5.30 -6.98 4.04
CA LYS A 27 -6.23 -6.15 3.28
C LYS A 27 -6.30 -4.76 3.92
N VAL A 28 -5.88 -3.73 3.18
CA VAL A 28 -5.80 -2.34 3.65
C VAL A 28 -6.76 -1.45 2.88
N SER A 29 -7.30 -0.42 3.55
CA SER A 29 -8.15 0.58 2.92
C SER A 29 -7.32 1.57 2.10
N GLY A 30 -7.83 1.96 0.94
CA GLY A 30 -7.34 3.07 0.16
C GLY A 30 -7.76 4.43 0.73
N ASN A 31 -7.38 5.49 0.02
CA ASN A 31 -7.64 6.89 0.39
C ASN A 31 -8.81 7.54 -0.39
N GLY A 32 -9.47 6.79 -1.29
CA GLY A 32 -10.57 7.28 -2.12
C GLY A 32 -10.17 8.18 -3.30
N VAL A 33 -8.88 8.45 -3.49
CA VAL A 33 -8.36 9.23 -4.62
C VAL A 33 -8.30 8.36 -5.87
N MET A 34 -8.78 8.92 -6.98
CA MET A 34 -8.73 8.30 -8.31
C MET A 34 -7.92 9.18 -9.25
N ILE A 35 -7.02 8.59 -10.04
CA ILE A 35 -6.22 9.25 -11.08
C ILE A 35 -6.50 8.52 -12.39
N ASP A 36 -7.04 9.24 -13.38
CA ASP A 36 -7.41 8.68 -14.70
C ASP A 36 -8.29 7.41 -14.59
N GLY A 37 -9.24 7.45 -13.66
CA GLY A 37 -10.17 6.34 -13.40
C GLY A 37 -9.58 5.16 -12.64
N LYS A 38 -8.32 5.23 -12.19
CA LYS A 38 -7.65 4.17 -11.41
C LYS A 38 -7.47 4.60 -9.95
N PRO A 39 -7.62 3.69 -8.98
CA PRO A 39 -7.42 4.01 -7.57
C PRO A 39 -5.94 4.28 -7.29
N LEU A 40 -5.66 5.32 -6.51
CA LEU A 40 -4.34 5.52 -5.91
C LEU A 40 -4.19 4.54 -4.74
N LYS A 41 -3.34 3.53 -4.91
CA LYS A 41 -3.13 2.44 -3.95
C LYS A 41 -1.67 2.29 -3.55
N ALA A 42 -1.43 1.72 -2.38
CA ALA A 42 -0.10 1.31 -1.95
C ALA A 42 0.48 0.32 -2.97
N SER A 43 1.74 0.51 -3.35
CA SER A 43 2.45 -0.33 -4.32
C SER A 43 3.04 -1.61 -3.71
N GLY A 44 3.12 -1.69 -2.39
CA GLY A 44 3.76 -2.79 -1.69
C GLY A 44 3.59 -2.71 -0.17
N PRO A 45 4.31 -3.56 0.59
CA PRO A 45 4.35 -3.46 2.04
C PRO A 45 4.98 -2.12 2.48
N PRO A 46 4.71 -1.66 3.70
CA PRO A 46 5.50 -0.57 4.27
C PRO A 46 6.98 -0.99 4.40
N PRO A 47 7.92 -0.04 4.32
CA PRO A 47 9.34 -0.34 4.45
C PRO A 47 9.67 -0.85 5.85
N MET A 48 10.73 -1.65 5.94
CA MET A 48 11.31 -2.06 7.22
C MET A 48 11.92 -0.88 7.97
N LEU A 49 12.10 -1.06 9.28
CA LEU A 49 12.82 -0.09 10.10
C LEU A 49 14.24 0.08 9.57
N GLY A 50 14.53 1.27 9.02
CA GLY A 50 15.83 1.62 8.48
C GLY A 50 16.14 1.11 7.08
N GLU A 51 15.16 0.54 6.35
CA GLU A 51 15.36 -0.07 5.02
C GLU A 51 16.10 0.85 4.04
N HIS A 52 15.72 2.13 4.01
CA HIS A 52 16.29 3.13 3.11
C HIS A 52 17.25 4.10 3.81
N THR A 53 17.61 3.88 5.08
CA THR A 53 18.42 4.86 5.83
C THR A 53 19.77 5.12 5.16
N LYS A 54 20.46 4.07 4.71
CA LYS A 54 21.76 4.23 4.05
C LYS A 54 21.65 5.01 2.74
N GLU A 55 20.73 4.59 1.87
CA GLU A 55 20.47 5.24 0.57
C GLU A 55 20.14 6.73 0.74
N ILE A 56 19.25 7.06 1.68
CA ILE A 56 18.86 8.44 1.94
C ILE A 56 20.04 9.25 2.47
N LEU A 57 20.82 8.72 3.42
CA LEU A 57 21.97 9.43 3.97
C LEU A 57 23.04 9.70 2.90
N GLU A 58 23.31 8.74 2.00
CA GLU A 58 24.24 8.92 0.88
C GLU A 58 23.74 9.95 -0.16
N SER A 59 22.43 10.17 -0.26
CA SER A 59 21.84 11.14 -1.20
C SER A 59 21.93 12.61 -0.75
N LEU A 60 22.35 12.86 0.50
CA LEU A 60 22.40 14.18 1.12
C LEU A 60 23.79 14.83 1.08
N ASP A 61 24.81 14.09 0.66
CA ASP A 61 26.19 14.57 0.44
C ASP A 61 26.38 15.20 -0.95
#